data_AF-A0A7S0E980-F1
#
_entry.id   AF-A0A7S0E980-F1
#
_cell.length_a   1.000
_cell.length_b   1.000
_cell.length_c   1.000
_cell.angle_alpha   90.00
_cell.angle_beta   90.00
_cell.angle_gamma   90.00
#
_symmetry.space_group_name_H-M   'P 1'
#
loop_
_entity.id
_entity.type
_entity.pdbx_description
1 polymer ?
#
loop_
_entity_poly.entity_id
_entity_poly.type
_entity_poly.pdbx_seq_one_letter_code
_entity_poly.pdbx_strand_id
1 'polypeptide(L)'
;GITILMALTSLAAHQITIRCRQLLRYPEEPARWDAQAEGWPVAVAVAVARVVVGLIKGEYADERLPLPDALQQLRDFKAEYERQGRRTAADADFFRPDLTAASSATSPAAAALASAVAATAAASADLTDADRSCVVCMDAPREVRFNPCSHAVCCSRCAAELQVRGGRRGCPLCNAPITGWAEEGPHVAAQPTWRLPPRPTAA
;
A
#
# COMPACT_ATOMS: atom_id res chain seq x y z
N GLY A 1 5.93 -5.49 -2.93
CA GLY A 1 4.76 -6.38 -3.00
C GLY A 1 5.15 -7.85 -3.15
N ILE A 2 5.62 -8.26 -4.33
CA ILE A 2 5.90 -9.67 -4.66
C ILE A 2 6.84 -10.37 -3.66
N THR A 3 7.95 -9.74 -3.27
CA THR A 3 8.93 -10.34 -2.34
C THR A 3 8.34 -10.66 -0.97
N ILE A 4 7.47 -9.79 -0.45
CA ILE A 4 6.78 -10.04 0.83
C ILE A 4 5.79 -11.19 0.67
N LEU A 5 5.13 -11.30 -0.48
CA LEU A 5 4.21 -12.39 -0.78
C LEU A 5 4.94 -13.75 -0.88
N MET A 6 6.14 -13.75 -1.44
CA MET A 6 7.03 -14.92 -1.42
C MET A 6 7.43 -15.30 0.00
N ALA A 7 7.75 -14.33 0.87
CA ALA A 7 8.10 -14.62 2.26
C ALA A 7 6.90 -15.13 3.08
N LEU A 8 5.71 -14.61 2.82
CA LEU A 8 4.49 -15.02 3.50
C LEU A 8 4.05 -16.42 3.10
N THR A 9 4.25 -16.80 1.84
CA THR A 9 3.70 -18.05 1.28
C THR A 9 4.75 -19.11 0.94
N SER A 10 6.03 -18.78 1.05
CA SER A 10 7.17 -19.60 0.58
C SER A 10 7.09 -20.00 -0.90
N LEU A 11 6.20 -19.36 -1.69
CA LEU A 11 6.04 -19.65 -3.12
C LEU A 11 7.05 -18.88 -3.96
N ALA A 12 7.42 -19.45 -5.12
CA ALA A 12 8.23 -18.77 -6.12
C ALA A 12 7.47 -17.59 -6.76
N ALA A 13 8.20 -16.59 -7.25
CA ALA A 13 7.63 -15.38 -7.86
C ALA A 13 6.74 -15.65 -9.09
N HIS A 14 6.97 -16.76 -9.80
CA HIS A 14 6.24 -17.09 -11.01
C HIS A 14 4.74 -17.25 -10.72
N GLN A 15 3.92 -16.39 -11.33
CA GLN A 15 2.45 -16.34 -11.17
C GLN A 15 1.98 -16.22 -9.71
N ILE A 16 2.80 -15.69 -8.81
CA ILE A 16 2.48 -15.64 -7.38
C ILE A 16 1.19 -14.84 -7.08
N THR A 17 0.91 -13.81 -7.86
CA THR A 17 -0.33 -13.01 -7.74
C THR A 17 -1.59 -13.81 -8.09
N ILE A 18 -1.49 -14.75 -9.04
CA ILE A 18 -2.57 -15.67 -9.42
C ILE A 18 -2.74 -16.73 -8.33
N ARG A 19 -1.63 -17.32 -7.87
CA ARG A 19 -1.63 -18.37 -6.86
C ARG A 19 -2.14 -17.87 -5.50
N CYS A 20 -1.91 -16.60 -5.18
CA CYS A 20 -2.34 -15.97 -3.94
C CYS A 20 -3.55 -15.04 -4.15
N ARG A 21 -4.38 -15.30 -5.16
CA ARG A 21 -5.54 -14.45 -5.49
C ARG A 21 -6.55 -14.35 -4.35
N GLN A 22 -6.78 -15.42 -3.59
CA GLN A 22 -7.69 -15.42 -2.45
C GLN A 22 -7.15 -14.51 -1.33
N LEU A 23 -5.88 -14.68 -0.96
CA LEU A 23 -5.17 -13.81 -0.01
C LEU A 23 -5.23 -12.34 -0.42
N LEU A 24 -4.96 -12.05 -1.70
CA LEU A 24 -4.95 -10.68 -2.23
C LEU A 24 -6.33 -10.04 -2.38
N ARG A 25 -7.40 -10.83 -2.35
CA ARG A 25 -8.78 -10.34 -2.48
C ARG A 25 -9.49 -10.25 -1.13
N TYR A 26 -9.14 -11.14 -0.21
CA TYR A 26 -9.79 -11.27 1.09
C TYR A 26 -8.74 -11.42 2.21
N PRO A 27 -7.88 -10.42 2.45
CA PRO A 27 -6.80 -10.51 3.45
C PRO A 27 -7.34 -10.64 4.88
N GLU A 28 -8.59 -10.25 5.15
CA GLU A 28 -9.23 -10.37 6.47
C GLU A 28 -9.94 -11.72 6.68
N GLU A 29 -10.00 -12.59 5.65
CA GLU A 29 -10.67 -13.89 5.71
C GLU A 29 -9.65 -15.04 5.65
N PRO A 30 -8.88 -15.31 6.73
CA PRO A 30 -7.80 -16.28 6.72
C PRO A 30 -8.25 -17.71 6.37
N ALA A 31 -9.49 -18.09 6.67
CA ALA A 31 -10.05 -19.40 6.29
C ALA A 31 -10.01 -19.70 4.78
N ARG A 32 -9.78 -18.68 3.93
CA ARG A 32 -9.67 -18.83 2.47
C ARG A 32 -8.25 -19.07 1.97
N TRP A 33 -7.23 -18.80 2.78
CA TRP A 33 -5.84 -18.76 2.34
C TRP A 33 -4.79 -19.11 3.40
N ASP A 34 -5.19 -19.38 4.65
CA ASP A 34 -4.31 -19.72 5.78
C ASP A 34 -3.37 -20.89 5.48
N ALA A 35 -3.84 -21.91 4.77
CA ALA A 35 -3.05 -23.04 4.29
C ALA A 35 -1.87 -22.61 3.38
N GLN A 36 -1.92 -21.40 2.81
CA GLN A 36 -0.85 -20.84 2.00
C GLN A 36 0.19 -20.08 2.82
N ALA A 37 -0.12 -19.64 4.05
CA ALA A 37 0.76 -18.83 4.91
C ALA A 37 1.39 -19.68 6.03
N GLU A 38 1.92 -20.83 5.65
CA GLU A 38 2.38 -21.87 6.59
C GLU A 38 3.53 -21.37 7.47
N GLY A 39 3.39 -21.57 8.79
CA GLY A 39 4.39 -21.16 9.80
C GLY A 39 4.22 -19.75 10.35
N TRP A 40 3.24 -18.97 9.88
CA TRP A 40 2.91 -17.66 10.43
C TRP A 40 1.71 -17.73 11.38
N PRO A 41 1.74 -17.03 12.53
CA PRO A 41 0.52 -16.81 13.30
C PRO A 41 -0.52 -16.09 12.45
N VAL A 42 -1.77 -16.56 12.43
CA VAL A 42 -2.85 -16.05 11.57
C VAL A 42 -2.98 -14.53 11.67
N ALA A 43 -2.92 -13.96 12.88
CA ALA A 43 -3.00 -12.51 13.10
C ALA A 43 -1.88 -11.74 12.38
N VAL A 44 -0.65 -12.27 12.40
CA VAL A 44 0.51 -11.66 11.74
C VAL A 44 0.37 -11.81 10.23
N ALA A 45 -0.06 -12.97 9.75
CA ALA A 45 -0.26 -13.22 8.33
C ALA A 45 -1.32 -12.28 7.73
N VAL A 46 -2.42 -12.03 8.45
CA VAL A 46 -3.47 -11.07 8.06
C VAL A 46 -2.91 -9.65 7.98
N ALA A 47 -2.19 -9.21 9.02
CA ALA A 47 -1.59 -7.87 9.04
C ALA A 47 -0.62 -7.64 7.86
N VAL A 48 0.23 -8.63 7.56
CA VAL A 48 1.15 -8.57 6.41
C VAL A 48 0.38 -8.61 5.09
N ALA A 49 -0.64 -9.47 4.96
CA ALA A 49 -1.46 -9.59 3.74
C ALA A 49 -2.13 -8.25 3.36
N ARG A 50 -2.66 -7.50 4.33
CA ARG A 50 -3.26 -6.16 4.09
C ARG A 50 -2.27 -5.19 3.47
N VAL A 51 -1.04 -5.16 3.97
CA VAL A 51 0.03 -4.30 3.43
C VAL A 51 0.42 -4.74 2.02
N VAL A 52 0.54 -6.05 1.80
CA VAL A 52 0.91 -6.61 0.49
C VAL A 52 -0.13 -6.32 -0.59
N VAL A 53 -1.43 -6.34 -0.25
CA VAL A 53 -2.51 -5.98 -1.17
C VAL A 53 -2.31 -4.58 -1.74
N GLY A 54 -2.03 -3.60 -0.89
CA GLY A 54 -1.73 -2.23 -1.31
C GLY A 54 -0.49 -2.15 -2.20
N LEU A 55 0.55 -2.94 -1.90
CA LEU A 55 1.82 -2.90 -2.64
C LEU A 55 1.81 -3.66 -3.98
N ILE A 56 0.86 -4.56 -4.23
CA ILE A 56 0.81 -5.38 -5.46
C ILE A 56 -0.16 -4.83 -6.49
N LYS A 57 -1.32 -4.30 -6.08
CA LYS A 57 -2.30 -3.83 -7.04
C LYS A 57 -1.92 -2.43 -7.54
N GLY A 58 -1.21 -2.42 -8.67
CA GLY A 58 -0.88 -1.24 -9.49
C GLY A 58 -2.08 -0.30 -9.69
N GLU A 59 -3.22 -0.92 -9.97
CA GLU A 59 -4.47 -0.33 -10.44
C GLU A 59 -5.27 0.45 -9.38
N TYR A 60 -4.93 0.28 -8.09
CA TYR A 60 -5.56 0.97 -6.95
C TYR A 60 -4.51 1.75 -6.13
N ALA A 61 -3.60 2.44 -6.82
CA ALA A 61 -2.51 3.18 -6.19
C ALA A 61 -3.00 4.27 -5.21
N ASP A 62 -4.20 4.78 -5.43
CA ASP A 62 -4.95 5.75 -4.66
C ASP A 62 -5.58 5.19 -3.38
N GLU A 63 -5.87 3.88 -3.34
CA GLU A 63 -6.33 3.17 -2.13
C GLU A 63 -5.15 2.67 -1.27
N ARG A 64 -3.91 2.89 -1.71
CA ARG A 64 -2.72 2.50 -0.96
C ARG A 64 -2.60 3.38 0.27
N LEU A 65 -2.47 2.71 1.41
CA LEU A 65 -1.96 3.34 2.61
C LEU A 65 -0.55 3.88 2.31
N PRO A 66 -0.26 5.18 2.53
CA PRO A 66 1.07 5.74 2.37
C PRO A 66 2.10 4.90 3.12
N LEU A 67 3.29 4.71 2.54
CA LEU A 67 4.31 3.85 3.14
C LEU A 67 4.62 4.22 4.62
N PRO A 68 4.71 5.51 5.01
CA PRO A 68 4.90 5.87 6.42
C PRO A 68 3.77 5.36 7.32
N ASP A 69 2.53 5.46 6.87
CA ASP A 69 1.34 5.04 7.62
C ASP A 69 1.27 3.51 7.70
N ALA A 70 1.62 2.81 6.62
CA ALA A 70 1.70 1.35 6.59
C ALA A 70 2.79 0.83 7.54
N LEU A 71 3.96 1.47 7.57
CA LEU A 71 5.00 1.16 8.53
C LEU A 71 4.56 1.44 9.97
N GLN A 72 3.84 2.53 10.20
CA GLN A 72 3.34 2.86 11.53
C GLN A 72 2.29 1.85 12.01
N GLN A 73 1.34 1.46 11.16
CA GLN A 73 0.36 0.42 11.49
C GLN A 73 1.03 -0.92 11.83
N LEU A 74 2.09 -1.31 11.10
CA LEU A 74 2.85 -2.52 11.42
C LEU A 74 3.59 -2.41 12.76
N ARG A 75 4.15 -1.24 13.10
CA ARG A 75 4.78 -1.00 14.41
C ARG A 75 3.78 -1.07 15.54
N ASP A 76 2.62 -0.44 15.38
CA ASP A 76 1.55 -0.44 16.37
C ASP A 76 1.00 -1.86 16.57
N PHE A 77 0.78 -2.59 15.48
CA PHE A 77 0.38 -4.00 15.53
C PHE A 77 1.43 -4.87 16.24
N LYS A 78 2.72 -4.70 15.92
CA LYS A 78 3.80 -5.42 16.59
C LYS A 78 3.79 -5.15 18.10
N ALA A 79 3.68 -3.88 18.51
CA ALA A 79 3.65 -3.50 19.92
C ALA A 79 2.44 -4.10 20.66
N GLU A 80 1.27 -4.13 20.01
CA GLU A 80 0.07 -4.77 20.56
C GLU A 80 0.22 -6.29 20.64
N TYR A 81 0.75 -6.93 19.61
CA TYR A 81 0.98 -8.39 19.59
C TYR A 81 1.97 -8.83 20.68
N GLU A 82 3.07 -8.08 20.87
CA GLU A 82 4.03 -8.32 21.96
C GLU A 82 3.40 -8.11 23.35
N ARG A 83 2.53 -7.11 23.49
CA ARG A 83 1.79 -6.85 24.73
C ARG A 83 0.81 -7.97 25.03
N GLN A 84 0.08 -8.47 24.03
CA GLN A 84 -0.82 -9.60 24.17
C GLN A 84 -0.05 -10.87 24.58
N GLY A 85 1.08 -11.16 23.94
CA GLY A 85 1.95 -12.27 24.34
C GLY A 85 2.47 -12.16 25.78
N ARG A 86 2.75 -10.93 26.25
CA ARG A 86 3.16 -10.69 27.64
C ARG A 86 2.01 -10.85 28.63
N ARG A 87 0.78 -10.45 28.24
CA ARG A 87 -0.43 -10.62 29.06
C ARG A 87 -0.79 -12.09 29.18
N THR A 88 -0.78 -12.85 28.08
CA THR A 88 -1.05 -14.30 28.13
C THR A 88 0.01 -15.06 28.92
N ALA A 89 1.27 -14.64 28.87
CA ALA A 89 2.33 -15.19 29.74
C ALA A 89 2.08 -14.86 31.22
N ALA A 90 1.73 -13.60 31.55
CA ALA A 90 1.40 -13.20 32.92
C ALA A 90 0.13 -13.89 33.46
N ASP A 91 -0.88 -14.12 32.61
CA ASP A 91 -2.08 -14.87 32.94
C ASP A 91 -1.77 -16.37 33.13
N ALA A 92 -0.81 -16.93 32.39
CA ALA A 92 -0.30 -18.29 32.58
C ALA A 92 0.53 -18.44 33.88
N ASP A 93 1.24 -17.39 34.30
CA ASP A 93 1.98 -17.35 35.55
C ASP A 93 1.06 -17.36 36.80
N PHE A 94 -0.20 -16.91 36.68
CA PHE A 94 -1.19 -16.99 37.78
C PHE A 94 -1.73 -18.40 38.00
N PHE A 95 -1.63 -19.31 37.02
CA PHE A 95 -2.19 -20.67 37.07
C PHE A 95 -1.15 -21.77 36.81
N ARG A 96 0.09 -21.67 37.31
CA ARG A 96 0.99 -22.84 37.26
C ARG A 96 1.68 -23.18 38.59
N PRO A 97 1.46 -24.41 39.10
CA PRO A 97 2.55 -25.18 39.67
C PRO A 97 3.54 -25.49 38.55
N ASP A 98 4.79 -25.14 38.83
CA ASP A 98 6.05 -25.52 38.19
C ASP A 98 5.97 -26.46 36.97
N LEU A 99 6.13 -25.90 35.75
CA LEU A 99 6.96 -26.60 34.76
C LEU A 99 7.86 -25.59 34.07
N THR A 100 9.15 -25.77 34.30
CA THR A 100 10.26 -25.25 33.50
C THR A 100 10.19 -25.71 32.04
N ALA A 101 10.62 -24.83 31.15
CA ALA A 101 11.05 -25.03 29.76
C ALA A 101 10.00 -25.03 28.62
N ALA A 102 10.09 -24.01 27.77
CA ALA A 102 10.21 -24.09 26.30
C ALA A 102 10.22 -22.66 25.71
N SER A 103 11.40 -22.10 25.46
CA SER A 103 12.09 -22.04 24.15
C SER A 103 11.64 -20.91 23.23
N SER A 104 12.53 -19.93 23.13
CA SER A 104 12.63 -18.92 22.08
C SER A 104 12.74 -19.57 20.69
N ALA A 105 11.62 -19.78 20.02
CA ALA A 105 11.61 -20.10 18.61
C ALA A 105 11.55 -18.78 17.81
N THR A 106 12.72 -18.21 17.51
CA THR A 106 12.81 -17.21 16.45
C THR A 106 12.60 -17.94 15.13
N SER A 107 11.40 -17.86 14.57
CA SER A 107 11.08 -18.53 13.30
C SER A 107 11.97 -17.99 12.17
N PRO A 108 12.51 -18.84 11.27
CA PRO A 108 13.34 -18.40 10.14
C PRO A 108 12.62 -17.41 9.22
N ALA A 109 11.29 -17.40 9.24
CA ALA A 109 10.45 -16.41 8.57
C ALA A 109 10.64 -14.98 9.10
N ALA A 110 10.92 -14.81 10.40
CA ALA A 110 11.16 -13.50 11.03
C ALA A 110 12.50 -12.89 10.58
N ALA A 111 13.52 -13.72 10.39
CA ALA A 111 14.83 -13.28 9.90
C ALA A 111 14.78 -12.87 8.41
N ALA A 112 14.04 -13.62 7.59
CA ALA A 112 13.82 -13.27 6.18
C ALA A 112 13.03 -11.96 6.02
N LEU A 113 12.02 -11.73 6.86
CA LEU A 113 11.25 -10.48 6.86
C LEU A 113 12.11 -9.29 7.28
N ALA A 114 12.97 -9.42 8.29
CA ALA A 114 13.87 -8.35 8.73
C ALA A 114 14.81 -7.88 7.61
N SER A 115 15.36 -8.83 6.82
CA SER A 115 16.23 -8.51 5.68
C SER A 115 15.46 -7.81 4.54
N ALA A 116 14.24 -8.26 4.23
CA ALA A 116 13.39 -7.62 3.23
C ALA A 116 12.93 -6.20 3.65
N VAL A 117 12.64 -5.99 4.93
CA VAL A 117 12.28 -4.67 5.48
C VAL A 117 13.48 -3.72 5.45
N ALA A 118 14.68 -4.19 5.75
CA ALA A 118 15.91 -3.38 5.65
C ALA A 118 16.20 -2.95 4.20
N ALA A 119 16.03 -3.86 3.23
CA ALA A 119 16.18 -3.54 1.81
C ALA A 119 15.13 -2.54 1.31
N THR A 120 13.90 -2.61 1.84
CA THR A 120 12.82 -1.68 1.46
C THR A 120 12.99 -0.31 2.13
N ALA A 121 13.45 -0.25 3.38
CA ALA A 121 13.72 1.00 4.10
C ALA A 121 14.84 1.83 3.44
N ALA A 122 15.87 1.18 2.91
CA ALA A 122 16.91 1.83 2.12
C ALA A 122 16.37 2.44 0.81
N ALA A 123 15.39 1.80 0.17
CA ALA A 123 14.71 2.33 -1.02
C ALA A 123 13.67 3.42 -0.71
N SER A 124 13.25 3.56 0.55
CA SER A 124 12.23 4.51 0.99
C SER A 124 12.78 5.91 1.27
N ALA A 125 14.10 6.03 1.45
CA ALA A 125 14.76 7.31 1.76
C ALA A 125 14.87 8.25 0.55
N ASP A 126 14.58 7.75 -0.68
CA ASP A 126 14.72 8.49 -1.94
C ASP A 126 13.39 8.95 -2.57
N LEU A 127 12.23 8.71 -1.95
CA LEU A 127 10.93 9.20 -2.48
C LEU A 127 10.68 10.67 -2.11
N THR A 128 11.64 11.53 -2.42
CA THR A 128 11.51 12.98 -2.25
C THR A 128 11.30 13.65 -3.62
N ASP A 129 10.27 14.49 -3.69
CA ASP A 129 9.90 15.40 -4.79
C ASP A 129 9.45 14.80 -6.14
N ALA A 130 10.04 13.71 -6.61
CA ALA A 130 9.75 13.14 -7.94
C ALA A 130 8.28 12.68 -8.13
N ASP A 131 7.66 12.10 -7.09
CA ASP A 131 6.27 11.61 -7.11
C ASP A 131 5.20 12.73 -7.14
N ARG A 132 5.61 14.01 -7.10
CA ARG A 132 4.73 15.17 -7.12
C ARG A 132 4.99 16.13 -8.30
N SER A 133 5.84 15.72 -9.23
CA SER A 133 6.14 16.43 -10.47
C SER A 133 5.13 16.11 -11.59
N CYS A 134 5.07 16.97 -12.60
CA CYS A 134 4.23 16.82 -13.78
C CYS A 134 4.73 15.65 -14.63
N VAL A 135 3.86 14.69 -14.96
CA VAL A 135 4.24 13.49 -15.72
C VAL A 135 4.60 13.77 -17.19
N VAL A 136 4.36 14.99 -17.68
CA VAL A 136 4.60 15.39 -19.07
C VAL A 136 5.98 16.03 -19.22
N CYS A 137 6.29 17.03 -18.39
CA CYS A 137 7.60 17.70 -18.46
C CYS A 137 8.62 17.16 -17.46
N MET A 138 8.18 16.44 -16.42
CA MET A 138 9.02 15.95 -15.31
C MET A 138 9.78 17.04 -14.53
N ASP A 139 9.53 18.31 -14.83
CA ASP A 139 10.28 19.46 -14.30
C ASP A 139 9.50 20.31 -13.29
N ALA A 140 8.18 20.44 -13.47
CA ALA A 140 7.34 21.34 -12.70
C ALA A 140 6.39 20.57 -11.78
N PRO A 141 5.97 21.13 -10.63
CA PRO A 141 5.00 20.46 -9.77
C PRO A 141 3.63 20.32 -10.46
N ARG A 142 2.81 19.37 -9.99
CA ARG A 142 1.41 19.29 -10.42
C ARG A 142 0.62 20.48 -9.89
N GLU A 143 -0.15 21.11 -10.77
CA GLU A 143 -0.91 22.33 -10.46
C GLU A 143 -2.37 22.23 -10.89
N VAL A 144 -2.73 21.22 -11.69
CA VAL A 144 -4.06 21.14 -12.30
C VAL A 144 -4.73 19.82 -11.99
N ARG A 145 -6.01 19.88 -11.61
CA ARG A 145 -6.91 18.73 -11.50
C ARG A 145 -7.88 18.70 -12.67
N PHE A 146 -7.84 17.64 -13.47
CA PHE A 146 -8.67 17.47 -14.66
C PHE A 146 -10.16 17.23 -14.34
N ASN A 147 -11.07 17.82 -15.11
CA ASN A 147 -12.50 17.52 -15.12
C ASN A 147 -12.84 16.70 -16.38
N PRO A 148 -13.60 15.58 -16.29
CA PRO A 148 -14.35 15.03 -15.14
C PRO A 148 -13.64 13.94 -14.34
N CYS A 149 -12.43 13.54 -14.72
CA CYS A 149 -11.77 12.39 -14.09
C CYS A 149 -11.13 12.68 -12.73
N SER A 150 -11.01 13.95 -12.33
CA SER A 150 -10.44 14.39 -11.06
C SER A 150 -9.00 13.94 -10.82
N HIS A 151 -8.19 13.73 -11.86
CA HIS A 151 -6.77 13.42 -11.74
C HIS A 151 -5.88 14.67 -11.72
N ALA A 152 -4.89 14.70 -10.83
CA ALA A 152 -3.90 15.75 -10.69
C ALA A 152 -2.49 15.23 -11.03
N VAL A 153 -2.10 15.36 -12.30
CA VAL A 153 -0.85 14.78 -12.84
C VAL A 153 -0.01 15.77 -13.66
N CYS A 154 -0.53 16.98 -13.93
CA CYS A 154 0.12 17.96 -14.80
C CYS A 154 0.28 19.33 -14.14
N CYS A 155 1.31 20.07 -14.57
CA CYS A 155 1.40 21.52 -14.35
C CYS A 155 0.43 22.28 -15.27
N SER A 156 0.18 23.55 -14.96
CA SER A 156 -0.72 24.44 -15.72
C SER A 156 -0.37 24.50 -17.21
N ARG A 157 0.92 24.65 -17.54
CA ARG A 157 1.41 24.72 -18.92
C ARG A 157 1.12 23.44 -19.72
N CYS A 158 1.51 22.28 -19.18
CA CYS A 158 1.32 21.01 -19.87
C CYS A 158 -0.17 20.63 -19.98
N ALA A 159 -0.97 20.98 -18.98
CA ALA A 159 -2.42 20.80 -19.03
C ALA A 159 -3.04 21.62 -20.17
N ALA A 160 -2.71 22.92 -20.28
CA ALA A 160 -3.20 23.79 -21.36
C ALA A 160 -2.81 23.27 -22.76
N GLU A 161 -1.57 22.80 -22.94
CA GLU A 161 -1.15 22.18 -24.20
C GLU A 161 -1.96 20.92 -24.56
N LEU A 162 -2.27 20.07 -23.58
CA LEU A 162 -3.09 18.88 -23.77
C LEU A 162 -4.53 19.22 -24.15
N GLN A 163 -5.09 20.30 -23.60
CA GLN A 163 -6.43 20.77 -23.94
C GLN A 163 -6.50 21.34 -25.37
N VAL A 164 -5.52 22.14 -25.77
CA VAL A 164 -5.50 22.81 -27.09
C VAL A 164 -5.21 21.83 -28.24
N ARG A 165 -4.39 20.79 -28.02
CA ARG A 165 -4.04 19.80 -29.06
C ARG A 165 -5.19 18.87 -29.48
N GLY A 166 -6.41 19.06 -28.98
CA GLY A 166 -7.62 18.42 -29.50
C GLY A 166 -7.70 16.91 -29.24
N GLY A 167 -8.07 16.53 -28.01
CA GLY A 167 -8.96 15.38 -27.73
C GLY A 167 -8.48 13.95 -28.01
N ARG A 168 -7.32 13.71 -28.64
CA ARG A 168 -6.81 12.34 -28.87
C ARG A 168 -6.00 11.75 -27.71
N ARG A 169 -5.65 12.56 -26.71
CA ARG A 169 -5.04 12.13 -25.46
C ARG A 169 -5.72 12.89 -24.33
N GLY A 170 -6.62 12.20 -23.64
CA GLY A 170 -7.27 12.73 -22.46
C GLY A 170 -6.27 12.90 -21.30
N CYS A 171 -6.75 12.81 -20.07
CA CYS A 171 -5.87 12.72 -18.91
C CYS A 171 -4.76 11.67 -19.14
N PRO A 172 -3.47 11.98 -18.92
CA PRO A 172 -2.36 11.03 -19.13
C PRO A 172 -2.48 9.73 -18.32
N LEU A 173 -3.26 9.76 -17.23
CA LEU A 173 -3.45 8.59 -16.35
C LEU A 173 -4.58 7.67 -16.80
N CYS A 174 -5.74 8.22 -17.19
CA CYS A 174 -6.95 7.44 -17.46
C CYS A 174 -7.55 7.66 -18.85
N ASN A 175 -6.94 8.51 -19.68
CA ASN A 175 -7.38 8.89 -21.01
C ASN A 175 -8.79 9.51 -21.10
N ALA A 176 -9.39 9.91 -19.97
CA ALA A 176 -10.67 10.61 -19.95
C ALA A 176 -10.58 11.98 -20.65
N PRO A 177 -11.62 12.42 -21.38
CA PRO A 177 -11.61 13.71 -22.07
C PRO A 177 -11.42 14.86 -21.07
N ILE A 178 -10.58 15.82 -21.45
CA ILE A 178 -10.31 17.01 -20.65
C ILE A 178 -11.32 18.08 -21.07
N THR A 179 -12.38 18.27 -20.29
CA THR A 179 -13.39 19.31 -20.55
C THR A 179 -13.05 20.64 -19.88
N GLY A 180 -12.17 20.60 -18.88
CA GLY A 180 -11.67 21.75 -18.15
C GLY A 180 -10.93 21.33 -16.88
N TRP A 181 -10.79 22.25 -15.93
CA TRP A 181 -10.12 22.03 -14.65
C TRP A 181 -11.14 22.08 -13.51
N ALA A 182 -11.04 21.16 -12.56
CA ALA A 182 -11.80 21.19 -11.31
C ALA A 182 -11.11 22.06 -10.25
N GLU A 183 -9.78 22.08 -10.24
CA GLU A 183 -8.93 22.88 -9.35
C GLU A 183 -7.65 23.26 -10.10
N GLU A 184 -7.12 24.47 -9.85
CA GLU A 184 -5.86 24.96 -10.40
C GLU A 184 -5.06 25.74 -9.34
N GLY A 185 -3.76 25.46 -9.22
CA GLY A 185 -2.81 26.20 -8.40
C GLY A 185 -1.77 25.33 -7.68
N PRO A 186 -0.77 25.95 -7.01
CA PRO A 186 0.36 25.24 -6.38
C PRO A 186 -0.06 24.25 -5.29
N HIS A 187 -1.18 24.52 -4.64
CA HIS A 187 -1.74 23.67 -3.58
C HIS A 187 -2.08 22.25 -4.09
N VAL A 188 -2.32 22.06 -5.39
CA VAL A 188 -2.60 20.75 -6.02
C VAL A 188 -1.41 19.79 -5.89
N ALA A 189 -0.18 20.29 -5.78
CA ALA A 189 1.03 19.49 -5.52
C ALA A 189 0.96 18.73 -4.19
N ALA A 190 0.34 19.32 -3.18
CA ALA A 190 0.18 18.69 -1.87
C ALA A 190 -0.93 17.62 -1.86
N GLN A 191 -1.87 17.67 -2.79
CA GLN A 191 -3.08 16.83 -2.82
C GLN A 191 -2.83 15.42 -3.39
N PRO A 192 -3.72 14.44 -3.13
CA PRO A 192 -3.65 13.14 -3.78
C PRO A 192 -3.88 13.24 -5.30
N THR A 193 -3.30 12.28 -6.03
CA THR A 193 -3.40 12.17 -7.49
C THR A 193 -4.84 12.06 -7.97
N TRP A 194 -5.70 11.33 -7.26
CA TRP A 194 -7.13 11.25 -7.56
C TRP A 194 -7.97 11.69 -6.36
N ARG A 195 -9.14 12.26 -6.64
CA ARG A 195 -10.19 12.57 -5.66
C ARG A 195 -11.54 12.19 -6.25
N LEU A 196 -12.43 11.64 -5.43
CA LEU A 196 -13.79 11.38 -5.86
C LEU A 196 -14.46 12.70 -6.29
N PRO A 197 -14.91 12.84 -7.55
CA PRO A 197 -15.66 14.03 -7.97
C PRO A 197 -16.93 14.17 -7.12
N PRO A 198 -17.34 15.41 -6.78
CA PRO A 198 -18.59 15.63 -6.06
C PRO A 198 -19.76 15.03 -6.85
N ARG A 199 -20.70 14.38 -6.14
CA ARG A 199 -21.90 13.84 -6.80
C ARG A 199 -22.61 14.98 -7.54
N PRO A 200 -23.01 14.79 -8.80
CA PRO A 200 -23.81 15.81 -9.50
C PRO A 200 -25.08 16.05 -8.68
N THR A 201 -25.29 17.30 -8.25
CA THR A 201 -26.55 17.71 -7.64
C THR A 201 -27.63 17.56 -8.69
N ALA A 202 -28.59 16.65 -8.46
CA ALA A 202 -29.77 16.56 -9.31
C ALA A 202 -30.49 17.91 -9.27
N ALA A 203 -30.56 18.57 -10.42
CA ALA A 203 -31.35 19.79 -10.63
C ALA A 203 -32.83 19.43 -10.79
#